data_AF-A0A067M2Q4-F1
#
_entry.id   AF-A0A067M2Q4-F1
#
_cell.length_a   1.000
_cell.length_b   1.000
_cell.length_c   1.000
_cell.angle_alpha   90.00
_cell.angle_beta   90.00
_cell.angle_gamma   90.00
#
_symmetry.space_group_name_H-M   'P 1'
#
loop_
_entity.id
_entity.type
_entity.pdbx_description
1 polymer ?
#
loop_
_entity_poly.entity_id
_entity_poly.type
_entity_poly.pdbx_seq_one_letter_code
_entity_poly.pdbx_strand_id
1 'polypeptide(L)'
;VSYDIACQYVRHFRERFEERFPGVTNFERFRFLIPKMHLYAHKEDCQFKFSFNYTDGCGRTDGEAPERGWAEINEFSTATREMNGAHRHEVLDDRISDVNLRKTVDM
;
A
#
# COMPACT_ATOMS: atom_id res chain seq x y z
N VAL A 1 7.18 5.19 3.77
CA VAL A 1 6.79 4.22 2.72
C VAL A 1 6.31 2.97 3.41
N SER A 2 5.10 2.51 3.07
CA SER A 2 4.57 1.23 3.56
C SER A 2 4.48 0.27 2.40
N TYR A 3 4.95 -0.97 2.59
CA TYR A 3 4.91 -2.01 1.58
C TYR A 3 5.05 -3.39 2.25
N ASP A 4 4.31 -4.38 1.77
CA ASP A 4 4.17 -5.69 2.44
C ASP A 4 5.53 -6.36 2.63
N ILE A 5 6.37 -6.33 1.60
CA ILE A 5 7.71 -6.92 1.64
C ILE A 5 8.81 -5.88 1.85
N ALA A 6 8.51 -4.77 2.53
CA ALA A 6 9.47 -3.69 2.77
C ALA A 6 10.78 -4.19 3.40
N CYS A 7 10.73 -5.22 4.27
CA CYS A 7 11.92 -5.80 4.89
C CYS A 7 12.88 -6.50 3.91
N GLN A 8 12.38 -6.92 2.76
CA GLN A 8 13.20 -7.46 1.67
C GLN A 8 13.63 -6.33 0.74
N TYR A 9 12.68 -5.45 0.37
CA TYR A 9 12.93 -4.34 -0.53
C TYR A 9 14.06 -3.43 -0.05
N VAL A 10 14.07 -3.07 1.24
CA VAL A 10 15.02 -2.10 1.81
C VAL A 10 16.49 -2.53 1.69
N ARG A 11 16.76 -3.85 1.59
CA ARG A 11 18.13 -4.40 1.57
C ARG A 11 19.00 -3.83 0.44
N HIS A 12 18.39 -3.58 -0.72
CA HIS A 12 19.06 -3.02 -1.90
C HIS A 12 18.47 -1.65 -2.27
N PHE A 13 17.78 -0.98 -1.34
CA PHE A 13 17.14 0.29 -1.64
C PHE A 13 18.15 1.37 -2.00
N ARG A 14 19.24 1.49 -1.23
CA ARG A 14 20.29 2.48 -1.47
C ARG A 14 20.88 2.35 -2.87
N GLU A 15 21.34 1.14 -3.23
CA GLU A 15 21.94 0.84 -4.54
C GLU A 15 21.01 1.24 -5.69
N ARG A 16 19.74 0.80 -5.63
CA ARG A 16 18.74 1.14 -6.66
C ARG A 16 18.41 2.64 -6.69
N PHE A 17 18.39 3.29 -5.53
CA PHE A 17 18.07 4.71 -5.44
C PHE A 17 19.19 5.56 -6.05
N GLU A 18 20.44 5.26 -5.73
CA GLU A 18 21.62 5.95 -6.27
C GLU A 18 21.76 5.74 -7.78
N GLU A 19 21.50 4.52 -8.28
CA GLU A 19 21.48 4.22 -9.72
C GLU A 19 20.40 5.02 -10.45
N ARG A 20 19.18 5.06 -9.91
CA ARG A 20 18.03 5.69 -10.57
C ARG A 20 18.04 7.22 -10.45
N PHE A 21 18.55 7.75 -9.34
CA PHE A 21 18.52 9.15 -8.98
C PHE A 21 19.93 9.66 -8.59
N PRO A 22 20.88 9.67 -9.54
CA PRO A 22 22.25 10.09 -9.27
C PRO A 22 22.28 11.53 -8.75
N GLY A 23 23.04 11.76 -7.67
CA GLY A 23 23.19 13.07 -7.02
C GLY A 23 22.14 13.41 -5.96
N VAL A 24 21.11 12.57 -5.75
CA VAL A 24 20.13 12.74 -4.67
C VAL A 24 20.61 12.00 -3.41
N THR A 25 21.01 12.74 -2.37
CA THR A 25 21.67 12.17 -1.17
C THR A 25 20.77 12.03 0.06
N ASN A 26 19.52 12.48 -0.01
CA ASN A 26 18.62 12.56 1.15
C ASN A 26 17.74 11.30 1.35
N PHE A 27 18.19 10.13 0.88
CA PHE A 27 17.41 8.89 0.95
C PHE A 27 17.23 8.36 2.39
N GLU A 28 18.03 8.83 3.35
CA GLU A 28 17.85 8.51 4.78
C GLU A 28 16.52 9.04 5.35
N ARG A 29 15.82 9.92 4.61
CA ARG A 29 14.47 10.37 4.97
C ARG A 29 13.41 9.29 4.79
N PHE A 30 13.69 8.24 4.01
CA PHE A 30 12.73 7.17 3.79
C PHE A 30 12.67 6.25 5.01
N ARG A 31 11.51 6.24 5.67
CA ARG A 31 11.14 5.20 6.63
C ARG A 31 10.35 4.11 5.91
N PHE A 32 10.76 2.86 6.08
CA PHE A 32 10.08 1.70 5.52
C PHE A 32 9.30 0.99 6.61
N LEU A 33 8.02 0.73 6.34
CA LEU A 33 7.08 0.07 7.25
C LEU A 33 6.33 -1.03 6.51
N ILE A 34 5.77 -1.96 7.25
CA ILE A 34 4.94 -3.04 6.71
C ILE A 34 3.52 -2.87 7.28
N PRO A 35 2.46 -2.91 6.44
CA PRO A 35 1.08 -2.86 6.92
C PRO A 35 0.83 -3.87 8.05
N LYS A 36 0.02 -3.50 9.04
CA LYS A 36 -0.08 -4.24 10.31
C LYS A 36 -0.56 -5.68 10.13
N MET A 37 -1.47 -5.93 9.19
CA MET A 37 -1.98 -7.27 8.87
C MET A 37 -0.84 -8.14 8.36
N HIS A 38 -0.08 -7.64 7.39
CA HIS A 38 1.06 -8.35 6.80
C HIS A 38 2.21 -8.52 7.78
N LEU A 39 2.44 -7.56 8.67
CA LEU A 39 3.56 -7.56 9.60
C LEU A 39 3.63 -8.82 10.47
N TYR A 40 2.48 -9.37 10.87
CA TYR A 40 2.41 -10.60 11.67
C TYR A 40 2.95 -11.84 10.95
N ALA A 41 2.91 -11.86 9.61
CA ALA A 41 3.43 -12.95 8.80
C ALA A 41 4.96 -12.90 8.63
N HIS A 42 5.61 -11.83 9.10
CA HIS A 42 7.06 -11.68 9.03
C HIS A 42 7.74 -12.20 10.31
N LYS A 43 9.05 -12.49 10.19
CA LYS A 43 9.89 -12.86 11.33
C LYS A 43 9.79 -11.83 12.46
N GLU A 44 9.99 -12.28 13.69
CA GLU A 44 9.84 -11.48 14.92
C GLU A 44 10.56 -10.13 14.84
N ASP A 45 11.83 -10.11 14.42
CA ASP A 45 12.61 -8.89 14.16
C ASP A 45 11.85 -7.81 13.36
N CYS A 46 11.12 -8.23 12.33
CA CYS A 46 10.41 -7.31 11.45
C CYS A 46 9.24 -6.65 12.17
N GLN A 47 8.57 -7.37 13.07
CA GLN A 47 7.42 -6.91 13.83
C GLN A 47 7.74 -5.71 14.74
N PHE A 48 9.03 -5.50 15.04
CA PHE A 48 9.50 -4.31 15.73
C PHE A 48 10.08 -3.27 14.76
N LYS A 49 10.97 -3.69 13.86
CA LYS A 49 11.73 -2.79 12.96
C LYS A 49 10.86 -2.05 11.93
N PHE A 50 9.78 -2.66 11.47
CA PHE A 50 8.92 -2.12 10.41
C PHE A 50 7.51 -1.75 10.92
N SER A 51 7.34 -1.67 12.23
CA SER A 51 6.06 -1.39 12.86
C SER A 51 5.72 0.09 12.85
N PHE A 52 4.50 0.40 12.44
CA PHE A 52 3.91 1.72 12.63
C PHE A 52 3.83 2.13 14.10
N ASN A 53 3.64 1.17 15.02
CA ASN A 53 3.49 1.48 16.45
C ASN A 53 4.80 1.96 17.10
N TYR A 54 5.95 1.60 16.51
CA TYR A 54 7.28 1.95 17.01
C TYR A 54 7.99 2.98 16.11
N THR A 55 7.26 3.64 15.21
CA THR A 55 7.83 4.61 14.28
C THR A 55 7.19 5.98 14.46
N ASP A 56 8.01 6.97 14.82
CA ASP A 56 7.53 8.34 15.00
C ASP A 56 6.99 8.94 13.70
N GLY A 57 6.00 9.83 13.85
CA GLY A 57 5.45 10.63 12.75
C GLY A 57 4.40 9.94 11.88
N CYS A 58 4.04 8.68 12.15
CA CYS A 58 3.09 7.92 11.32
C CYS A 58 1.61 8.13 11.69
N GLY A 59 1.34 8.77 12.84
CA GLY A 59 -0.01 8.83 13.41
C GLY A 59 -0.58 7.44 13.74
N ARG A 60 -1.87 7.38 14.06
CA ARG A 60 -2.57 6.11 14.32
C ARG A 60 -3.16 5.56 13.02
N THR A 61 -2.36 4.74 12.33
CA THR A 61 -2.77 4.03 11.11
C THR A 61 -2.34 2.57 11.16
N ASP A 62 -2.91 1.75 10.27
CA ASP A 62 -2.54 0.35 10.05
C ASP A 62 -1.82 0.13 8.71
N GLY A 63 -1.87 1.08 7.79
CA GLY A 63 -1.28 0.96 6.46
C GLY A 63 -2.09 0.10 5.47
N GLU A 64 -3.28 -0.38 5.85
CA GLU A 64 -4.08 -1.34 5.08
C GLU A 64 -5.07 -0.70 4.11
N ALA A 65 -5.18 0.64 4.13
CA ALA A 65 -6.17 1.36 3.33
C ALA A 65 -6.17 0.99 1.83
N PRO A 66 -5.01 0.78 1.15
CA PRO A 66 -4.98 0.35 -0.24
C PRO A 66 -5.66 -1.01 -0.50
N GLU A 67 -5.70 -1.90 0.48
CA GLU A 67 -6.23 -3.27 0.33
C GLU A 67 -7.64 -3.44 0.92
N ARG A 68 -8.05 -2.54 1.82
CA ARG A 68 -9.33 -2.61 2.52
C ARG A 68 -10.55 -2.57 1.58
N GLY A 69 -10.39 -1.98 0.39
CA GLY A 69 -11.42 -1.96 -0.65
C GLY A 69 -11.51 -3.22 -1.49
N TRP A 70 -10.57 -4.18 -1.37
CA TRP A 70 -10.55 -5.36 -2.23
C TRP A 70 -11.79 -6.23 -2.10
N ALA A 71 -12.35 -6.38 -0.90
CA ALA A 71 -13.59 -7.12 -0.71
C ALA A 71 -14.73 -6.55 -1.60
N GLU A 72 -14.85 -5.23 -1.69
CA GLU A 72 -15.87 -4.58 -2.52
C GLU A 72 -15.54 -4.58 -4.02
N ILE A 73 -14.25 -4.54 -4.38
CA ILE A 73 -13.82 -4.53 -5.80
C ILE A 73 -13.83 -5.95 -6.39
N ASN A 74 -13.59 -6.98 -5.57
CA ASN A 74 -13.52 -8.37 -6.02
C ASN A 74 -14.81 -8.84 -6.69
N GLU A 75 -15.98 -8.38 -6.24
CA GLU A 75 -17.27 -8.69 -6.86
C GLU A 75 -17.33 -8.23 -8.33
N PHE A 76 -16.67 -7.10 -8.65
CA PHE A 76 -16.66 -6.48 -9.97
C PHE A 76 -15.56 -7.04 -10.87
N SER A 77 -14.59 -7.75 -10.30
CA SER A 77 -13.50 -8.37 -11.07
C SER A 77 -14.06 -9.36 -12.11
N THR A 78 -15.06 -10.15 -11.73
CA THR A 78 -15.74 -11.09 -12.63
C THR A 78 -16.67 -10.37 -13.60
N ALA A 79 -17.45 -9.39 -13.12
CA ALA A 79 -18.41 -8.65 -13.94
C ALA A 79 -17.74 -7.85 -15.07
N THR A 80 -16.52 -7.38 -14.86
CA THR A 80 -15.77 -6.57 -15.83
C THR A 80 -14.82 -7.38 -16.71
N ARG A 81 -14.76 -8.71 -16.55
CA ARG A 81 -13.72 -9.54 -17.19
C ARG A 81 -13.81 -9.58 -18.72
N GLU A 82 -15.02 -9.55 -19.26
CA GLU A 82 -15.27 -9.62 -20.71
C GLU A 82 -15.41 -8.22 -21.34
N MET A 83 -15.28 -7.15 -20.55
CA MET A 83 -15.31 -5.78 -21.06
C MET A 83 -14.01 -5.45 -21.81
N ASN A 84 -14.11 -4.59 -22.82
CA ASN A 84 -12.91 -4.03 -23.43
C ASN A 84 -12.11 -3.20 -22.39
N GLY A 85 -10.81 -3.00 -22.64
CA GLY A 85 -9.92 -2.37 -21.66
C GLY A 85 -10.39 -0.99 -21.18
N ALA A 86 -10.80 -0.12 -22.11
CA ALA A 86 -11.28 1.23 -21.77
C ALA A 86 -12.54 1.18 -20.90
N HIS A 87 -13.54 0.39 -21.30
CA HIS A 87 -14.79 0.26 -20.55
C HIS A 87 -14.58 -0.39 -19.18
N ARG A 88 -13.67 -1.38 -19.08
CA ARG A 88 -13.28 -1.97 -17.80
C ARG A 88 -12.68 -0.92 -16.85
N HIS A 89 -11.84 -0.02 -17.37
CA HIS A 89 -11.27 1.06 -16.56
C HIS A 89 -12.35 2.02 -16.05
N GLU A 90 -13.26 2.46 -16.91
CA GLU A 90 -14.35 3.37 -16.53
C GLU A 90 -15.26 2.75 -15.45
N VAL A 91 -15.65 1.48 -15.62
CA VAL A 91 -16.53 0.80 -14.65
C VAL A 91 -15.84 0.60 -13.30
N LEU A 92 -14.55 0.24 -13.29
CA LEU A 92 -13.81 0.10 -12.04
C LEU A 92 -13.61 1.44 -11.32
N ASP A 93 -13.37 2.52 -12.06
CA ASP A 93 -13.19 3.86 -11.49
C ASP A 93 -14.49 4.42 -10.89
N ASP A 94 -15.62 4.23 -11.58
CA ASP A 94 -16.95 4.57 -11.07
C ASP A 94 -17.26 3.80 -9.79
N ARG A 95 -16.97 2.49 -9.76
CA ARG A 95 -17.17 1.68 -8.56
C ARG A 95 -16.29 2.12 -7.40
N ILE A 96 -15.01 2.40 -7.63
CA ILE A 96 -14.10 2.89 -6.58
C ILE A 96 -14.58 4.24 -6.05
N SER A 97 -15.09 5.11 -6.93
CA SER A 97 -15.68 6.40 -6.54
C SER A 97 -16.92 6.23 -5.67
N ASP A 98 -17.83 5.32 -6.02
CA ASP A 98 -18.99 4.95 -5.19
C ASP A 98 -18.57 4.40 -3.80
N VAL A 99 -17.57 3.52 -3.75
CA VAL A 99 -17.02 3.00 -2.49
C VAL A 99 -16.49 4.14 -1.60
N ASN A 100 -15.82 5.13 -2.20
CA ASN A 100 -15.30 6.29 -1.47
C ASN A 100 -16.42 7.23 -1.00
N LEU A 101 -17.46 7.41 -1.82
CA LEU A 101 -18.63 8.21 -1.45
C LEU A 101 -19.35 7.59 -0.25
N ARG A 102 -19.65 6.29 -0.28
CA ARG A 102 -20.31 5.57 0.83
C ARG A 102 -19.56 5.72 2.15
N LYS A 103 -18.23 5.65 2.14
CA LYS A 103 -17.40 5.91 3.34
C LYS A 103 -17.54 7.33 3.90
N THR A 104 -17.97 8.29 3.08
CA THR A 104 -18.12 9.70 3.45
C THR A 104 -19.53 10.01 3.95
N VAL A 105 -20.56 9.41 3.32
CA VAL A 105 -21.96 9.75 3.57
C VAL A 105 -22.68 8.79 4.52
N ASP A 106 -22.24 7.52 4.58
CA ASP A 106 -22.86 6.47 5.40
C ASP A 106 -22.09 6.22 6.71
N MET A 107 -21.40 7.24 7.23
CA MET A 107 -20.59 7.15 8.45
C MET A 107 -21.42 7.10 9.73
#